data_AF-A0A699IFH0-F1
#
_entry.id   AF-A0A699IFH0-F1
#
_cell.length_a   1.000
_cell.length_b   1.000
_cell.length_c   1.000
_cell.angle_alpha   90.00
_cell.angle_beta   90.00
_cell.angle_gamma   90.00
#
_symmetry.space_group_name_H-M   'P 1'
#
loop_
_entity.id
_entity.type
_entity.pdbx_description
1 polymer ?
#
loop_
_entity_poly.entity_id
_entity_poly.type
_entity_poly.pdbx_seq_one_letter_code
_entity_poly.pdbx_strand_id
1 'polypeptide(L)'
;MQKFSNCGYTKSVDLGSSPFLYSEPQNTFVYEGYYGNAVMMGNNGSVLSECSTICSNDTTTTRIIDTSNCFGISCCQTDIPQYLKSYNMNLRGLEREMGGDRACGSTYLLDKNSHQSARDGYSYIPTSLQWILSYHDHEQ
;
A
#
# COMPACT_ATOMS: atom_id res chain seq x y z
N MET A 1 8.09 -4.68 -5.73
CA MET A 1 6.72 -5.23 -5.79
C MET A 1 5.80 -4.36 -6.64
N GLN A 2 4.59 -4.83 -6.93
CA GLN A 2 3.66 -4.15 -7.83
C GLN A 2 2.86 -3.03 -7.15
N LYS A 3 2.68 -1.91 -7.86
CA LYS A 3 1.70 -0.86 -7.56
C LYS A 3 0.31 -1.28 -8.05
N PHE A 4 -0.70 -1.24 -7.19
CA PHE A 4 -2.09 -1.57 -7.54
C PHE A 4 -2.91 -0.29 -7.72
N SER A 5 -3.67 -0.15 -8.81
CA SER A 5 -4.40 1.10 -9.12
C SER A 5 -5.84 0.89 -9.61
N ASN A 6 -6.38 -0.33 -9.49
CA ASN A 6 -7.71 -0.66 -10.00
C ASN A 6 -8.72 -0.85 -8.85
N CYS A 7 -9.75 -0.01 -8.83
CA CYS A 7 -10.76 0.03 -7.76
C CYS A 7 -11.78 -1.10 -7.92
N GLY A 8 -12.35 -1.55 -6.81
CA GLY A 8 -13.37 -2.61 -6.83
C GLY A 8 -12.81 -4.01 -7.07
N TYR A 9 -11.50 -4.15 -7.23
CA TYR A 9 -10.82 -5.45 -7.30
C TYR A 9 -9.93 -5.65 -6.07
N THR A 10 -9.87 -6.91 -5.64
CA THR A 10 -8.91 -7.34 -4.61
C THR A 10 -7.69 -7.92 -5.31
N LYS A 11 -6.50 -7.51 -4.88
CA LYS A 11 -5.22 -8.04 -5.38
C LYS A 11 -4.48 -8.73 -4.25
N SER A 12 -4.04 -9.96 -4.49
CA SER A 12 -3.36 -10.80 -3.51
C SER A 12 -1.87 -10.89 -3.80
N VAL A 13 -1.05 -10.90 -2.77
CA VAL A 13 0.38 -11.21 -2.84
C VAL A 13 0.70 -12.26 -1.79
N ASP A 14 1.43 -13.29 -2.18
CA ASP A 14 1.85 -14.38 -1.31
C ASP A 14 3.30 -14.75 -1.61
N LEU A 15 4.16 -14.66 -0.59
CA LEU A 15 5.56 -15.12 -0.65
C LEU A 15 5.68 -16.65 -0.56
N GLY A 16 4.57 -17.37 -0.37
CA GLY A 16 4.44 -18.81 -0.49
C GLY A 16 5.38 -19.57 0.44
N SER A 17 6.10 -20.54 -0.13
CA SER A 17 7.06 -21.39 0.60
C SER A 17 8.44 -20.74 0.77
N SER A 18 8.63 -19.48 0.35
CA SER A 18 9.92 -18.82 0.51
C SER A 18 10.24 -18.55 2.00
N PRO A 19 11.53 -18.44 2.36
CA PRO A 19 11.97 -18.10 3.71
C PRO A 19 11.82 -16.59 4.03
N PHE A 20 11.17 -15.82 3.15
CA PHE A 20 11.06 -14.38 3.27
C PHE A 20 9.72 -13.94 3.86
N LEU A 21 9.78 -12.84 4.61
CA LEU A 21 8.65 -12.04 5.08
C LEU A 21 8.84 -10.59 4.66
N TYR A 22 7.75 -9.81 4.65
CA TYR A 22 7.88 -8.36 4.54
C TYR A 22 8.49 -7.79 5.82
N SER A 23 9.51 -6.95 5.64
CA SER A 23 10.18 -6.26 6.74
C SER A 23 9.29 -5.14 7.27
N GLU A 24 8.67 -5.33 8.42
CA GLU A 24 7.83 -4.32 9.08
C GLU A 24 8.56 -2.98 9.35
N PRO A 25 9.78 -2.95 9.91
CA PRO A 25 10.45 -1.68 10.16
C PRO A 25 10.89 -0.95 8.87
N GLN A 26 11.06 -1.67 7.76
CA GLN A 26 11.58 -1.10 6.51
C GLN A 26 10.48 -0.78 5.50
N ASN A 27 9.26 -1.29 5.67
CA ASN A 27 8.18 -1.03 4.74
C ASN A 27 7.06 -0.22 5.38
N THR A 28 6.35 0.53 4.55
CA THR A 28 5.09 1.18 4.91
C THR A 28 4.03 0.87 3.86
N PHE A 29 2.79 0.70 4.31
CA PHE A 29 1.63 0.58 3.44
C PHE A 29 1.15 1.97 3.07
N VAL A 30 1.11 2.26 1.77
CA VAL A 30 0.76 3.58 1.24
C VAL A 30 -0.47 3.48 0.35
N TYR A 31 -1.34 4.48 0.45
CA TYR A 31 -2.39 4.74 -0.52
C TYR A 31 -2.27 6.19 -1.03
N GLU A 32 -2.30 6.33 -2.34
CA GLU A 32 -2.27 7.60 -3.07
C GLU A 32 -3.56 7.74 -3.86
N GLY A 33 -4.38 8.72 -3.53
CA GLY A 33 -5.61 8.94 -4.26
C GLY A 33 -6.43 10.03 -3.60
N TYR A 34 -7.21 10.72 -4.42
CA TYR A 34 -8.14 11.71 -3.91
C TYR A 34 -9.42 11.01 -3.44
N TYR A 35 -9.74 11.14 -2.16
CA TYR A 35 -11.00 10.64 -1.59
C TYR A 35 -11.23 9.15 -1.81
N GLY A 36 -10.38 8.33 -1.20
CA GLY A 36 -10.58 6.89 -1.23
C GLY A 36 -9.84 6.19 -0.11
N ASN A 37 -9.84 4.87 -0.20
CA ASN A 37 -9.42 3.99 0.87
C ASN A 37 -8.73 2.75 0.29
N ALA A 38 -7.70 2.30 0.98
CA ALA A 38 -7.06 1.01 0.74
C ALA A 38 -7.09 0.17 2.02
N VAL A 39 -7.55 -1.07 1.89
CA VAL A 39 -7.63 -2.03 2.97
C VAL A 39 -6.69 -3.19 2.69
N MET A 40 -5.77 -3.44 3.61
CA MET A 40 -4.96 -4.65 3.66
C MET A 40 -5.68 -5.70 4.52
N MET A 41 -5.85 -6.89 3.98
CA MET A 41 -6.52 -8.01 4.63
C MET A 41 -5.62 -9.24 4.67
N GLY A 42 -5.75 -10.05 5.71
CA GLY A 42 -5.11 -11.35 5.80
C GLY A 42 -5.81 -12.40 4.94
N ASN A 43 -5.24 -13.60 4.89
CA ASN A 43 -5.81 -14.73 4.14
C ASN A 43 -7.17 -15.19 4.69
N ASN A 44 -7.39 -14.99 6.00
CA ASN A 44 -8.65 -15.25 6.69
C ASN A 44 -9.71 -14.14 6.48
N GLY A 45 -9.40 -13.11 5.70
CA GLY A 45 -10.28 -11.96 5.48
C GLY A 45 -10.28 -10.92 6.62
N SER A 46 -9.47 -11.08 7.66
CA SER A 46 -9.36 -10.06 8.71
C SER A 46 -8.65 -8.81 8.19
N VAL A 47 -9.15 -7.63 8.56
CA VAL A 47 -8.47 -6.36 8.25
C VAL A 47 -7.18 -6.29 9.08
N LEU A 48 -6.06 -6.13 8.38
CA LEU A 48 -4.72 -6.01 8.98
C LEU A 48 -4.30 -4.55 9.10
N SER A 49 -4.58 -3.75 8.08
CA SER A 49 -4.23 -2.33 8.05
C SER A 49 -5.16 -1.62 7.07
N GLU A 50 -5.47 -0.36 7.35
CA GLU A 50 -6.37 0.46 6.54
C GLU A 50 -5.81 1.87 6.41
N CYS A 51 -5.98 2.45 5.23
CA CYS A 51 -5.45 3.75 4.89
C CYS A 51 -6.49 4.52 4.07
N SER A 52 -6.96 5.66 4.60
CA SER A 52 -7.97 6.50 3.96
C SER A 52 -7.46 7.90 3.72
N THR A 53 -7.89 8.52 2.63
CA THR A 53 -7.64 9.94 2.36
C THR A 53 -8.93 10.74 2.41
N ILE A 54 -8.81 11.98 2.88
CA ILE A 54 -9.89 12.96 2.88
C ILE A 54 -9.72 13.96 1.73
N CYS A 55 -10.81 14.65 1.39
CA CYS A 55 -10.77 15.84 0.54
C CYS A 55 -10.34 17.06 1.37
N SER A 56 -9.45 17.89 0.82
CA SER A 56 -9.32 19.28 1.25
C SER A 56 -10.02 20.19 0.23
N ASN A 57 -10.74 21.19 0.74
CA ASN A 57 -11.37 22.25 -0.07
C ASN A 57 -10.38 23.35 -0.47
N ASP A 58 -9.13 23.24 -0.03
CA ASP A 58 -8.08 24.19 -0.38
C ASP A 58 -7.66 23.99 -1.84
N THR A 59 -8.06 24.93 -2.71
CA THR A 59 -7.78 24.92 -4.14
C THR A 59 -6.31 25.22 -4.46
N THR A 60 -5.50 25.61 -3.45
CA THR A 60 -4.07 25.88 -3.61
C THR A 60 -3.20 24.63 -3.50
N THR A 61 -3.72 23.55 -2.90
CA THR A 61 -3.09 22.23 -3.00
C THR A 61 -3.37 21.67 -4.39
N THR A 62 -2.61 22.19 -5.35
CA THR A 62 -2.47 21.57 -6.67
C THR A 62 -2.38 20.05 -6.51
N ARG A 63 -2.94 19.31 -7.48
CA ARG A 63 -3.02 17.84 -7.64
C ARG A 63 -1.70 17.05 -7.48
N ILE A 64 -0.67 17.68 -6.94
CA ILE A 64 0.64 17.13 -6.62
C ILE A 64 0.49 16.38 -5.30
N ILE A 65 0.37 15.06 -5.40
CA ILE A 65 0.50 14.17 -4.25
C ILE A 65 1.96 14.28 -3.79
N ASP A 66 2.19 15.04 -2.73
CA ASP A 66 3.49 15.12 -2.10
C ASP A 66 3.65 13.98 -1.10
N THR A 67 4.31 12.90 -1.52
CA THR A 67 4.62 11.77 -0.65
C THR A 67 5.51 12.13 0.53
N SER A 68 6.26 13.25 0.48
CA SER A 68 7.01 13.74 1.65
C SER A 68 6.08 14.31 2.74
N ASN A 69 4.83 14.61 2.37
CA ASN A 69 3.75 15.09 3.23
C ASN A 69 2.50 14.20 3.12
N CYS A 70 2.70 12.88 3.13
CA CYS A 70 1.63 11.87 3.06
C CYS A 70 0.84 11.77 4.38
N PHE A 71 0.05 12.80 4.70
CA PHE A 71 -0.67 12.97 5.97
C PHE A 71 -2.20 13.06 5.78
N GLY A 72 -2.79 12.07 5.14
CA GLY A 72 -4.26 11.90 5.06
C GLY A 72 -4.96 12.75 4.00
N ILE A 73 -4.32 13.77 3.42
CA ILE A 73 -4.84 14.53 2.27
C ILE A 73 -4.16 14.00 1.00
N SER A 74 -4.93 13.41 0.09
CA SER A 74 -4.46 12.82 -1.19
C SER A 74 -3.49 11.64 -1.11
N CYS A 75 -2.82 11.44 0.03
CA CYS A 75 -2.00 10.28 0.35
C CYS A 75 -2.13 9.95 1.82
N CYS A 76 -2.09 8.68 2.16
CA CYS A 76 -1.92 8.23 3.54
C CYS A 76 -0.90 7.08 3.57
N GLN A 77 -0.26 6.91 4.72
CA GLN A 77 0.66 5.82 4.99
C GLN A 77 0.42 5.26 6.38
N THR A 78 0.65 3.97 6.55
CA THR A 78 0.51 3.27 7.83
C THR A 78 1.51 2.11 7.88
N ASP A 79 1.78 1.61 9.07
CA ASP A 79 2.67 0.46 9.24
C ASP A 79 1.97 -0.85 8.81
N ILE A 80 2.79 -1.85 8.53
CA ILE A 80 2.32 -3.20 8.22
C ILE A 80 2.36 -4.07 9.49
N PRO A 81 1.52 -5.12 9.59
CA PRO A 81 1.61 -6.02 10.73
C PRO A 81 2.93 -6.80 10.74
N GLN A 82 3.34 -7.21 11.93
CA GLN A 82 4.47 -8.12 12.09
C GLN A 82 4.18 -9.48 11.45
N TYR A 83 5.26 -10.14 11.00
CA TYR A 83 5.21 -11.46 10.37
C TYR A 83 4.35 -11.54 9.09
N LEU A 84 4.22 -10.43 8.37
CA LEU A 84 3.45 -10.39 7.13
C LEU A 84 4.13 -11.23 6.03
N LYS A 85 3.47 -12.32 5.61
CA LYS A 85 3.93 -13.19 4.53
C LYS A 85 3.06 -13.09 3.26
N SER A 86 1.77 -12.90 3.47
CA SER A 86 0.78 -12.78 2.43
C SER A 86 -0.29 -11.78 2.84
N TYR A 87 -0.86 -11.10 1.86
CA TYR A 87 -1.93 -10.15 2.09
C TYR A 87 -2.79 -9.97 0.85
N ASN A 88 -3.99 -9.46 1.07
CA ASN A 88 -4.92 -9.01 0.05
C ASN A 88 -5.10 -7.50 0.19
N MET A 89 -5.01 -6.75 -0.90
CA MET A 89 -5.28 -5.32 -0.95
C MET A 89 -6.60 -5.08 -1.68
N ASN A 90 -7.49 -4.31 -1.06
CA ASN A 90 -8.74 -3.86 -1.66
C ASN A 90 -8.73 -2.33 -1.75
N LEU A 91 -8.87 -1.81 -2.96
CA LEU A 91 -8.97 -0.37 -3.23
C LEU A 91 -10.44 0.01 -3.38
N ARG A 92 -10.87 1.01 -2.61
CA ARG A 92 -12.21 1.56 -2.65
C ARG A 92 -12.14 3.05 -2.96
N GLY A 93 -12.75 3.45 -4.08
CA GLY A 93 -13.11 4.85 -4.29
C GLY A 93 -14.34 5.17 -3.45
N LEU A 94 -14.33 6.27 -2.70
CA LEU A 94 -15.51 6.69 -1.96
C LEU A 94 -16.45 7.42 -2.94
N GLU A 95 -17.28 6.63 -3.63
CA GLU A 95 -18.02 6.98 -4.85
C GLU A 95 -19.14 8.02 -4.66
N ARG A 96 -19.55 8.31 -3.42
CA ARG A 96 -20.89 8.90 -3.18
C ARG A 96 -21.04 10.41 -3.31
N GLU A 97 -19.98 11.20 -3.52
CA GLU A 97 -20.12 12.67 -3.44
C GLU A 97 -19.78 13.48 -4.69
N MET A 98 -19.08 12.94 -5.71
CA MET A 98 -18.76 13.75 -6.89
C MET A 98 -18.83 12.89 -8.15
N GLY A 99 -19.98 12.99 -8.83
CA GLY A 99 -20.24 12.30 -10.09
C GLY A 99 -19.19 12.57 -11.16
N GLY A 100 -18.87 11.50 -11.90
CA GLY A 100 -17.86 11.50 -12.96
C GLY A 100 -16.87 10.36 -12.77
N ASP A 101 -16.45 9.79 -13.89
CA ASP A 101 -15.42 8.74 -14.01
C ASP A 101 -14.17 9.14 -13.22
N ARG A 102 -14.06 8.66 -11.97
CA ARG A 102 -13.10 9.20 -11.00
C ARG A 102 -11.89 8.27 -10.93
N ALA A 103 -10.73 8.84 -11.26
CA ALA A 103 -9.42 8.20 -11.19
C ALA A 103 -9.25 7.46 -9.85
N CYS A 104 -9.20 6.13 -9.92
CA CYS A 104 -8.89 5.30 -8.77
C CYS A 104 -7.51 5.66 -8.24
N GLY A 105 -7.38 5.70 -6.90
CA GLY A 105 -6.08 5.80 -6.28
C GLY A 105 -5.22 4.56 -6.53
N SER A 106 -4.00 4.58 -6.01
CA SER A 106 -3.06 3.48 -6.04
C SER A 106 -2.62 3.10 -4.64
N THR A 107 -2.26 1.84 -4.45
CA THR A 107 -1.72 1.33 -3.18
C THR A 107 -0.57 0.36 -3.40
N TYR A 108 0.36 0.33 -2.45
CA TYR A 108 1.59 -0.45 -2.53
C TYR A 108 2.30 -0.50 -1.16
N LEU A 109 3.29 -1.39 -1.05
CA LEU A 109 4.28 -1.36 0.03
C LEU A 109 5.53 -0.62 -0.46
N LEU A 110 5.91 0.41 0.27
CA LEU A 110 7.07 1.24 -0.01
C LEU A 110 8.18 0.94 1.00
N ASP A 111 9.38 0.68 0.50
CA ASP A 111 10.58 0.70 1.33
C ASP A 111 10.87 2.14 1.79
N LYS A 112 10.86 2.35 3.11
CA LYS A 112 11.09 3.64 3.78
C LYS A 112 12.46 4.24 3.44
N ASN A 113 13.45 3.41 3.11
CA ASN A 113 14.80 3.85 2.73
C ASN A 113 14.95 4.07 1.22
N SER A 114 13.93 3.76 0.42
CA SER A 114 14.00 4.01 -1.01
C SER A 114 13.84 5.50 -1.31
N HIS A 115 14.76 6.06 -2.10
CA HIS A 115 14.66 7.43 -2.61
C HIS A 115 13.60 7.58 -3.71
N GLN A 116 12.90 6.51 -4.07
CA GLN A 116 11.86 6.53 -5.08
C GLN A 116 10.58 7.06 -4.44
N SER A 117 10.28 8.33 -4.69
CA SER A 117 8.94 8.85 -4.49
C SER A 117 8.00 8.13 -5.46
N ALA A 118 6.83 7.72 -5.00
CA ALA A 118 5.81 7.08 -5.85
C ALA A 118 5.24 7.97 -6.99
N ARG A 119 5.83 9.16 -7.15
CA ARG A 119 5.66 10.17 -8.20
C ARG A 119 6.02 9.69 -9.60
N ASP A 120 6.91 8.71 -9.76
CA ASP A 120 7.54 8.46 -11.07
C ASP A 120 6.74 7.54 -12.02
N GLY A 121 5.47 7.24 -11.74
CA GLY A 121 4.65 6.42 -12.64
C GLY A 121 5.13 4.97 -12.79
N TYR A 122 6.08 4.52 -11.97
CA TYR A 122 6.56 3.14 -12.00
C TYR A 122 5.47 2.17 -11.54
N SER A 123 5.28 1.12 -12.33
CA SER A 123 4.44 -0.03 -11.95
C SER A 123 5.08 -0.89 -10.86
N TYR A 124 6.38 -0.69 -10.60
CA TYR A 124 7.18 -1.42 -9.64
C TYR A 124 7.73 -0.48 -8.56
N ILE A 125 7.46 -0.82 -7.31
CA ILE A 125 7.87 -0.08 -6.12
C ILE A 125 8.87 -0.93 -5.32
N PRO A 126 10.01 -0.37 -4.86
CA PRO A 126 10.91 -1.09 -3.97
C PRO A 126 10.21 -1.52 -2.68
N THR A 127 10.43 -2.76 -2.26
CA THR A 127 9.93 -3.28 -0.99
C THR A 127 11.01 -4.16 -0.38
N SER A 128 11.25 -4.00 0.92
CA SER A 128 12.27 -4.75 1.66
C SER A 128 11.71 -6.06 2.19
N LEU A 129 12.46 -7.15 2.04
CA LEU A 129 12.14 -8.44 2.62
C LEU A 129 13.14 -8.78 3.71
N GLN A 130 12.65 -9.40 4.78
CA GLN A 130 13.49 -10.03 5.80
C GLN A 130 13.47 -11.53 5.61
N TRP A 131 14.63 -12.17 5.75
CA TRP A 131 14.74 -13.62 5.81
C TRP A 131 14.51 -14.13 7.23
N ILE A 132 13.84 -15.27 7.37
CA ILE A 132 13.82 -16.02 8.62
C ILE A 132 14.36 -17.40 8.32
N LEU A 133 15.44 -17.78 9.01
CA LEU A 133 15.93 -19.15 8.97
C LEU A 133 14.89 -20.04 9.64
N SER A 134 14.29 -20.92 8.86
CA SER A 134 13.46 -22.00 9.39
C SER A 134 14.38 -23.12 9.87
N TYR A 135 13.88 -23.98 10.77
CA TYR A 135 14.64 -25.12 11.26
C TYR A 135 15.13 -26.05 10.13
N HIS A 136 14.42 -26.06 9.00
CA HIS A 136 14.77 -26.85 7.81
C HIS A 136 15.92 -26.25 7.00
N ASP A 137 16.32 -25.00 7.24
CA ASP A 137 17.45 -24.36 6.57
C ASP A 137 18.80 -24.67 7.26
N HIS A 138 18.77 -25.32 8.43
CA HIS A 138 19.96 -25.72 9.18
C HIS A 138 20.53 -27.10 8.77
N GLU A 139 19.84 -27.86 7.90
CA GLU A 139 20.25 -29.22 7.50
C GLU A 139 20.91 -29.30 6.10
N GLN A 140 21.60 -28.24 5.67
CA GLN A 140 22.44 -28.25 4.47
C GLN A 140 23.91 -27.99 4.83
#